data_AF-A0A0J7KQS9-F1
#
_entry.id   AF-A0A0J7KQS9-F1
#
_cell.length_a   1.000
_cell.length_b   1.000
_cell.length_c   1.000
_cell.angle_alpha   90.00
_cell.angle_beta   90.00
_cell.angle_gamma   90.00
#
_symmetry.space_group_name_H-M   'P 1'
#
loop_
_entity.id
_entity.type
_entity.pdbx_description
1 polymer ?
#
loop_
_entity_poly.entity_id
_entity_poly.type
_entity_poly.pdbx_seq_one_letter_code
_entity_poly.pdbx_strand_id
1 'polypeptide(L)'
;MPKELKEEDRLAAVVESITEDATIIPRGAWFKCPNGDVIENPSFEGLCASDASHLKSYLHARSPKEKWNTNLLSRPDYNYALDFLDSIDMDVPRGIDRVNFELNHRKNA
;
A
#
# COMPACT_ATOMS: atom_id res chain seq x y z
N MET A 1 10.75 32.42 22.23
CA MET A 1 11.47 32.45 20.93
C MET A 1 11.09 31.20 20.16
N PRO A 2 10.85 31.26 18.83
CA PRO A 2 10.64 30.06 18.04
C PRO A 2 11.87 29.14 18.17
N LYS A 3 11.64 27.84 18.32
CA LYS A 3 12.71 26.85 18.36
C LYS A 3 13.32 26.77 16.96
N GLU A 4 14.63 26.91 16.83
CA GLU A 4 15.30 26.69 15.54
C GLU A 4 15.08 25.24 15.10
N LEU A 5 14.70 25.06 13.83
CA LEU A 5 14.57 23.75 13.21
C LEU A 5 15.96 23.14 13.10
N LYS A 6 16.14 21.98 13.73
CA LYS A 6 17.39 21.26 13.59
C LYS A 6 17.39 20.40 12.34
N GLU A 7 18.57 20.13 11.81
CA GLU A 7 18.72 19.26 10.65
C GLU A 7 18.21 17.84 10.93
N GLU A 8 18.39 17.33 12.16
CA GLU A 8 17.82 16.03 12.54
C GLU A 8 16.28 15.98 12.44
N ASP A 9 15.60 17.07 12.79
CA ASP A 9 14.14 17.17 12.71
C ASP A 9 13.69 17.22 11.25
N ARG A 10 14.41 17.98 10.41
CA ARG A 10 14.15 18.05 8.96
C ARG A 10 14.33 16.68 8.30
N LEU A 11 15.40 15.97 8.64
CA LEU A 11 15.68 14.64 8.09
C LEU A 11 14.63 13.62 8.52
N ALA A 12 14.24 13.61 9.80
CA ALA A 12 13.20 12.72 10.31
C ALA A 12 11.87 12.92 9.56
N ALA A 13 11.46 14.18 9.33
CA ALA A 13 10.24 14.50 8.59
C ALA A 13 10.30 14.03 7.12
N VAL A 14 11.48 14.10 6.48
CA VAL A 14 11.66 13.59 5.11
C VAL A 14 11.55 12.07 5.08
N VAL A 15 12.19 11.37 6.02
CA VAL A 15 12.09 9.90 6.12
C VAL A 15 10.66 9.46 6.40
N GLU A 16 9.96 10.16 7.31
CA GLU A 16 8.54 9.90 7.60
C GLU A 16 7.67 10.11 6.35
N SER A 17 7.88 11.20 5.60
CA SER A 17 7.14 11.46 4.36
C SER A 17 7.35 10.37 3.31
N ILE A 18 8.60 9.91 3.14
CA ILE A 18 8.92 8.80 2.23
C ILE A 18 8.26 7.50 2.71
N THR A 19 8.30 7.23 4.01
CA THR A 19 7.71 6.02 4.59
C THR A 19 6.19 6.01 4.37
N GLU A 20 5.53 7.13 4.65
CA GLU A 20 4.10 7.31 4.49
C GLU A 20 3.66 7.16 3.02
N ASP A 21 4.45 7.67 2.06
CA ASP A 21 4.05 7.68 0.65
C ASP A 21 4.56 6.48 -0.17
N ALA A 22 5.57 5.73 0.30
CA ALA A 22 6.20 4.66 -0.48
C ALA A 22 6.16 3.26 0.17
N THR A 23 5.74 3.13 1.43
CA THR A 23 5.63 1.80 2.05
C THR A 23 4.38 1.11 1.52
N ILE A 24 4.56 -0.06 0.89
CA ILE A 24 3.48 -0.84 0.29
C ILE A 24 3.41 -2.26 0.86
N ILE A 25 2.22 -2.82 0.87
CA ILE A 25 1.97 -4.23 1.18
C ILE A 25 1.10 -4.87 0.10
N PRO A 26 1.24 -6.19 -0.15
CA PRO A 26 0.29 -6.89 -0.99
C PRO A 26 -1.05 -7.08 -0.27
N ARG A 27 -2.15 -7.09 -1.03
CA ARG A 27 -3.50 -7.35 -0.53
C ARG A 27 -3.53 -8.69 0.19
N GLY A 28 -4.06 -8.67 1.42
CA GLY A 28 -4.17 -9.85 2.26
C GLY A 28 -2.97 -10.09 3.17
N ALA A 29 -1.87 -9.34 3.03
CA ALA A 29 -0.79 -9.36 4.01
C ALA A 29 -1.23 -8.80 5.35
N TRP A 30 -2.08 -7.77 5.36
CA TRP A 30 -2.73 -7.24 6.55
C TRP A 30 -4.24 -7.38 6.43
N PHE A 31 -4.93 -7.42 7.57
CA PHE A 31 -6.38 -7.30 7.60
C PHE A 31 -6.87 -6.51 8.80
N LYS A 32 -8.06 -5.90 8.63
CA LYS A 32 -8.76 -5.13 9.65
C LYS A 32 -9.76 -6.01 10.38
N CYS A 33 -9.56 -6.14 11.68
CA CYS A 33 -10.45 -6.84 12.59
C CYS A 33 -11.74 -6.04 12.83
N PRO A 34 -12.85 -6.71 13.21
CA PRO A 34 -14.11 -6.02 13.53
C PRO A 34 -14.02 -5.00 14.66
N ASN A 35 -13.06 -5.18 15.58
CA ASN A 35 -12.78 -4.24 16.66
C ASN A 35 -11.99 -2.99 16.20
N GLY A 36 -11.58 -2.94 14.92
CA GLY A 36 -10.85 -1.83 14.32
C GLY A 36 -9.33 -2.04 14.23
N ASP A 37 -8.78 -3.04 14.90
CA ASP A 37 -7.34 -3.32 14.88
C ASP A 37 -6.87 -3.78 13.50
N VAL A 38 -5.64 -3.43 13.15
CA VAL A 38 -4.97 -3.89 11.93
C VAL A 38 -3.87 -4.85 12.33
N ILE A 39 -3.90 -6.05 11.78
CA ILE A 39 -2.92 -7.10 12.09
C ILE A 39 -2.33 -7.69 10.82
N GLU A 40 -1.09 -8.14 10.92
CA GLU A 40 -0.46 -8.98 9.90
C GLU A 40 -1.20 -10.33 9.81
N ASN A 41 -1.34 -10.83 8.60
CA ASN A 41 -1.96 -12.10 8.30
C ASN A 41 -0.88 -13.19 8.25
N PRO A 42 -0.75 -14.03 9.29
CA PRO A 42 0.26 -15.10 9.31
C PRO A 42 -0.01 -16.18 8.26
N SER A 43 -1.23 -16.26 7.72
CA SER A 43 -1.61 -17.21 6.67
C SER A 43 -1.37 -16.66 5.25
N PHE A 44 -0.81 -15.46 5.12
CA PHE A 44 -0.52 -14.87 3.81
C PHE A 44 0.77 -15.46 3.23
N GLU A 45 0.64 -16.20 2.13
CA GLU A 45 1.76 -16.89 1.47
C GLU A 45 2.29 -16.14 0.23
N GLY A 46 1.79 -14.92 -0.02
CA GLY A 46 2.11 -14.14 -1.20
C GLY A 46 0.95 -14.04 -2.18
N LEU A 47 1.09 -13.13 -3.15
CA LEU A 47 0.15 -13.00 -4.26
C LEU A 47 0.43 -14.08 -5.31
N CYS A 48 -0.63 -14.52 -5.99
CA CYS A 48 -0.46 -15.32 -7.19
C CYS A 48 0.18 -14.49 -8.32
N ALA A 49 0.77 -15.15 -9.31
CA ALA A 49 1.49 -14.47 -10.38
C ALA A 49 0.62 -13.48 -11.17
N SER A 50 -0.66 -13.79 -11.37
CA SER A 50 -1.59 -12.87 -12.05
C SER A 50 -1.90 -11.63 -11.22
N ASP A 51 -2.04 -11.77 -9.89
CA ASP A 51 -2.33 -10.62 -9.03
C ASP A 51 -1.09 -9.75 -8.83
N ALA A 52 0.09 -10.37 -8.71
CA ALA A 52 1.36 -9.68 -8.49
C ALA A 52 1.74 -8.73 -9.63
N SER A 53 1.19 -8.90 -10.84
CA SER A 53 1.42 -7.97 -11.96
C SER A 53 0.49 -6.75 -11.96
N HIS A 54 -0.47 -6.66 -11.04
CA HIS A 54 -1.46 -5.59 -11.00
C HIS A 54 -1.26 -4.67 -9.80
N LEU A 55 -1.18 -3.36 -10.04
CA LEU A 55 -1.09 -2.33 -9.00
C LEU A 55 -2.22 -2.41 -7.97
N LYS A 56 -3.43 -2.77 -8.41
CA LYS A 56 -4.62 -2.99 -7.57
C LYS A 56 -4.46 -4.09 -6.51
N SER A 57 -3.42 -4.91 -6.62
CA SER A 57 -3.10 -5.97 -5.67
C SER A 57 -2.18 -5.48 -4.55
N TYR A 58 -1.79 -4.21 -4.56
CA TYR A 58 -0.92 -3.59 -3.57
C TYR A 58 -1.60 -2.36 -2.95
N LEU A 59 -1.32 -2.15 -1.67
CA LEU A 59 -1.93 -1.12 -0.83
C LEU A 59 -0.84 -0.33 -0.10
N HIS A 60 -1.12 0.95 0.16
CA HIS A 60 -0.28 1.81 1.01
C HIS A 60 -0.33 1.35 2.47
N ALA A 61 0.82 1.12 3.09
CA ALA A 61 0.96 0.61 4.46
C ALA A 61 0.90 1.74 5.51
N ARG A 62 -0.15 2.55 5.42
CA ARG A 62 -0.40 3.73 6.29
C ARG A 62 -1.90 3.91 6.47
N SER A 63 -2.31 4.91 7.24
CA SER A 63 -3.74 5.25 7.30
C SER A 63 -4.25 5.70 5.92
N PRO A 64 -5.47 5.30 5.52
CA PRO A 64 -6.06 5.71 4.25
C PRO A 64 -6.29 7.24 4.25
N LYS A 65 -5.79 7.90 3.21
CA LYS A 65 -5.96 9.33 2.94
C LYS A 65 -7.17 9.57 2.01
N GLU A 66 -7.51 8.56 1.19
CA GLU A 66 -8.67 8.63 0.29
C GLU A 66 -9.99 8.47 1.04
N LYS A 67 -11.08 8.91 0.40
CA LYS A 67 -12.42 8.71 0.94
C LYS A 67 -12.77 7.22 0.94
N TRP A 68 -13.49 6.77 1.97
CA TRP A 68 -13.91 5.37 2.13
C TRP A 68 -14.63 4.77 0.90
N ASN A 69 -15.33 5.62 0.12
CA ASN A 69 -16.04 5.20 -1.08
C ASN A 69 -15.14 5.02 -2.31
N THR A 70 -13.94 5.61 -2.31
CA THR A 70 -12.94 5.40 -3.37
C THR A 70 -12.50 3.94 -3.40
N ASN A 71 -12.22 3.36 -2.23
CA ASN A 71 -11.75 1.97 -2.12
C ASN A 71 -12.85 0.96 -2.48
N LEU A 72 -14.11 1.26 -2.17
CA LEU A 72 -15.26 0.41 -2.50
C LEU A 72 -15.43 0.16 -4.00
N LEU A 73 -15.07 1.13 -4.84
CA LEU A 73 -15.23 1.06 -6.29
C LEU A 73 -13.96 0.60 -7.01
N SER A 74 -12.89 0.30 -6.27
CA SER A 74 -11.58 -0.05 -6.85
C SER A 74 -11.59 -1.41 -7.57
N ARG A 75 -12.38 -2.38 -7.07
CA ARG A 75 -12.37 -3.78 -7.54
C ARG A 75 -13.73 -4.48 -7.34
N PRO A 76 -14.06 -5.47 -8.18
CA PRO A 76 -15.35 -6.18 -8.10
C PRO A 76 -15.45 -7.15 -6.91
N ASP A 77 -14.34 -7.67 -6.41
CA ASP A 77 -14.26 -8.60 -5.26
C ASP A 77 -13.87 -7.90 -3.96
N TYR A 78 -14.34 -6.66 -3.78
CA TYR A 78 -14.02 -5.84 -2.60
C TYR A 78 -14.39 -6.53 -1.29
N ASN A 79 -13.48 -6.48 -0.32
CA ASN A 79 -13.66 -6.95 1.04
C ASN A 79 -13.09 -5.93 2.02
N TYR A 80 -13.93 -5.29 2.83
CA TYR A 80 -13.50 -4.25 3.79
C TYR A 80 -12.39 -4.72 4.73
N ALA A 81 -12.37 -5.99 5.13
CA ALA A 81 -11.31 -6.49 6.00
C ALA A 81 -9.93 -6.50 5.30
N LEU A 82 -9.89 -6.63 3.97
CA LEU A 82 -8.65 -6.72 3.19
C LEU A 82 -8.33 -5.42 2.44
N ASP A 83 -9.34 -4.63 2.09
CA ASP A 83 -9.30 -3.48 1.19
C ASP A 83 -9.60 -2.16 1.93
N PHE A 84 -9.24 -2.09 3.22
CA PHE A 84 -9.46 -0.90 4.06
C PHE A 84 -8.42 0.22 3.83
N LEU A 85 -7.33 -0.07 3.11
CA LEU A 85 -6.24 0.84 2.79
C LEU A 85 -6.33 1.34 1.35
N ASP A 86 -5.62 2.43 1.05
CA ASP A 86 -5.59 3.00 -0.30
C ASP A 86 -4.78 2.10 -1.24
N SER A 87 -5.30 1.84 -2.44
CA SER A 87 -4.54 1.12 -3.45
C SER A 87 -3.59 2.03 -4.21
N ILE A 88 -2.42 1.50 -4.56
CA ILE A 88 -1.37 2.27 -5.25
C ILE A 88 -1.67 2.49 -6.74
N ASP A 89 -2.71 1.86 -7.30
CA ASP A 89 -3.13 2.15 -8.67
C ASP A 89 -3.68 3.57 -8.83
N MET A 90 -4.13 4.17 -7.72
CA MET A 90 -4.58 5.55 -7.65
C MET A 90 -3.44 6.57 -7.81
N ASP A 91 -2.19 6.16 -7.59
CA ASP A 91 -1.02 7.04 -7.73
C ASP A 91 -0.62 7.25 -9.20
N VAL A 92 -1.11 6.40 -10.10
CA VAL A 92 -0.76 6.46 -11.52
C VAL A 92 -1.48 7.64 -12.19
N PRO A 93 -0.74 8.63 -12.73
CA PRO A 93 -1.34 9.73 -13.45
C PRO A 93 -2.19 9.25 -14.64
N ARG A 94 -3.34 9.90 -14.85
CA ARG A 94 -4.22 9.61 -15.98
C ARG A 94 -3.44 9.69 -17.30
N GLY A 95 -3.50 8.62 -18.10
CA GLY A 95 -2.81 8.51 -19.40
C GLY A 95 -1.47 7.77 -19.35
N ILE A 96 -1.06 7.27 -18.18
CA ILE A 96 0.07 6.33 -18.06
C ILE A 96 -0.52 4.93 -17.85
N ASP A 97 -0.45 4.10 -18.89
CA ASP A 97 -1.13 2.79 -18.89
C ASP A 97 -0.27 1.66 -18.30
N ARG A 98 1.03 1.88 -18.08
CA ARG A 98 1.97 0.81 -17.69
C ARG A 98 3.04 1.29 -16.72
N VAL A 99 3.07 0.68 -15.54
CA VAL A 99 4.24 0.64 -14.64
C VAL A 99 4.78 -0.78 -14.72
N ASN A 100 6.03 -0.96 -15.16
CA ASN A 100 6.63 -2.29 -15.30
C ASN A 100 7.10 -2.79 -13.93
N PHE A 101 6.52 -3.87 -13.44
CA PHE A 101 7.10 -4.66 -12.36
C PHE A 101 7.94 -5.79 -12.96
N GLU A 102 9.25 -5.75 -12.73
CA GLU A 102 10.11 -6.89 -12.99
C GLU A 102 10.01 -7.85 -11.81
N LEU A 103 9.17 -8.89 -11.94
CA LEU A 103 9.24 -10.04 -11.05
C LEU A 103 10.54 -10.78 -11.35
N ASN A 104 11.52 -10.65 -10.46
CA ASN A 104 12.75 -11.44 -10.52
C ASN A 104 12.39 -12.93 -10.37
N HIS A 105 12.24 -13.62 -11.50
CA HIS A 105 12.05 -15.07 -11.53
C HIS A 105 13.37 -15.70 -11.10
N ARG A 106 13.47 -16.11 -9.82
CA ARG A 106 14.50 -17.07 -9.41
C ARG A 106 14.21 -18.36 -10.17
N LYS A 107 14.97 -18.61 -11.24
CA LYS A 107 15.06 -19.94 -11.85
C LYS A 107 15.62 -20.87 -10.79
N ASN A 108 14.78 -21.75 -10.25
CA ASN A 108 15.26 -22.85 -9.43
C ASN A 108 16.15 -23.74 -10.31
N ALA A 109 17.36 -23.98 -9.82
CA ALA A 109 18.35 -24.90 -10.37
C ALA A 109 17.91 -26.36 -10.23
#